data_AF-A0A816JA30-F1
#
_entry.id   AF-A0A816JA30-F1
#
_cell.length_a   1.000
_cell.length_b   1.000
_cell.length_c   1.000
_cell.angle_alpha   90.00
_cell.angle_beta   90.00
_cell.angle_gamma   90.00
#
_symmetry.space_group_name_H-M   'P 1'
#
loop_
_entity.id
_entity.type
_entity.pdbx_description
1 polymer ?
#
loop_
_entity_poly.entity_id
_entity_poly.type
_entity_poly.pdbx_seq_one_letter_code
_entity_poly.pdbx_strand_id
1 'polypeptide(L)'
;MATLADIGVAAGINILTALIFLLLFAILRIQPFNDRVYFPKWYLKGLRSSPLVNPGALVSKIVNLDFRSYIRFLSWMPAALKMPESELIDHAGFDSAVYLRIYLIGLKIFVPIALLSWSILVPVNWTSNGLQLAKLHDVKSSNIDKLSISNVERGSDRFWAHLMLEYAFTFWTCYVLLKEYEKIASMRLAFLQSEERRADEFTVVYNANKLAGLVAEKKKMQNWFDYYHLKYTRDKEQRPRVKLGFLGLWGKKVDAMDHFTAEIEKLSDQVSIFFF
;
A
#
# COMPACT_ATOMS: atom_id res chain seq x y z
N MET A 1 14.49 26.76 -12.02
CA MET A 1 14.54 26.08 -10.71
C MET A 1 13.25 26.36 -9.99
N ALA A 2 12.73 25.38 -9.26
CA ALA A 2 11.50 25.52 -8.49
C ALA A 2 11.66 26.60 -7.43
N THR A 3 10.68 27.48 -7.32
CA THR A 3 10.63 28.52 -6.30
C THR A 3 9.91 28.02 -5.05
N LEU A 4 10.05 28.75 -3.93
CA LEU A 4 9.29 28.45 -2.73
C LEU A 4 7.76 28.54 -2.96
N ALA A 5 7.33 29.43 -3.86
CA ALA A 5 5.94 29.55 -4.25
C ALA A 5 5.44 28.29 -4.97
N ASP A 6 6.26 27.73 -5.89
CA ASP A 6 5.91 26.50 -6.61
C ASP A 6 5.74 25.31 -5.65
N ILE A 7 6.65 25.17 -4.68
CA ILE A 7 6.55 24.15 -3.62
C ILE A 7 5.32 24.38 -2.76
N GLY A 8 5.04 25.64 -2.39
CA GLY A 8 3.88 26.01 -1.58
C GLY A 8 2.55 25.68 -2.25
N VAL A 9 2.41 26.01 -3.54
CA VAL A 9 1.21 25.68 -4.32
C VAL A 9 1.04 24.16 -4.45
N ALA A 10 2.12 23.44 -4.78
CA ALA A 10 2.08 21.98 -4.89
C ALA A 10 1.72 21.30 -3.55
N ALA A 11 2.33 21.74 -2.44
CA ALA A 11 2.01 21.26 -1.10
C ALA A 11 0.55 21.57 -0.73
N GLY A 12 0.07 22.78 -1.02
CA GLY A 12 -1.31 23.19 -0.78
C GLY A 12 -2.32 22.31 -1.51
N ILE A 13 -2.11 22.07 -2.80
CA ILE A 13 -2.97 21.17 -3.60
C ILE A 13 -2.96 19.76 -3.00
N ASN A 14 -1.78 19.19 -2.75
CA ASN A 14 -1.67 17.82 -2.23
C ASN A 14 -2.31 17.67 -0.84
N ILE A 15 -2.11 18.64 0.06
CA ILE A 15 -2.73 18.64 1.40
C ILE A 15 -4.24 18.75 1.28
N LEU A 16 -4.76 19.66 0.44
CA LEU A 16 -6.19 19.83 0.22
C LEU A 16 -6.82 18.55 -0.33
N THR A 17 -6.19 17.94 -1.34
CA THR A 17 -6.65 16.66 -1.91
C THR A 17 -6.61 15.53 -0.88
N ALA A 18 -5.56 15.45 -0.05
CA ALA A 18 -5.47 14.47 1.03
C ALA A 18 -6.59 14.66 2.07
N LEU A 19 -6.93 15.90 2.43
CA LEU A 19 -8.05 16.20 3.33
C LEU A 19 -9.39 15.78 2.71
N ILE A 20 -9.61 16.03 1.42
CA ILE A 20 -10.80 15.57 0.71
C ILE A 20 -10.90 14.04 0.75
N PHE A 21 -9.81 13.31 0.48
CA PHE A 21 -9.80 11.85 0.58
C PHE A 21 -10.04 11.35 2.01
N LEU A 22 -9.49 12.02 3.02
CA LEU A 22 -9.72 11.67 4.42
C LEU A 22 -11.21 11.84 4.80
N LEU A 23 -11.85 12.91 4.33
CA LEU A 23 -13.28 13.14 4.51
C LEU A 23 -14.13 12.10 3.78
N LEU A 24 -13.80 11.79 2.53
CA LEU A 24 -14.46 10.73 1.77
C LEU A 24 -14.32 9.37 2.47
N PHE A 25 -13.13 9.03 2.94
CA PHE A 25 -12.87 7.82 3.73
C PHE A 25 -13.73 7.78 5.00
N ALA A 26 -13.80 8.88 5.74
CA ALA A 26 -14.63 8.99 6.94
C ALA A 26 -16.11 8.72 6.65
N ILE A 27 -16.64 9.32 5.58
CA ILE A 27 -18.04 9.15 5.18
C ILE A 27 -18.30 7.71 4.71
N LEU A 28 -17.45 7.19 3.82
CA LEU A 28 -17.61 5.87 3.20
C LEU A 28 -17.44 4.72 4.20
N ARG A 29 -16.55 4.87 5.19
CA ARG A 29 -16.29 3.86 6.23
C ARG A 29 -17.48 3.67 7.17
N ILE A 30 -18.25 4.72 7.43
CA ILE A 30 -19.38 4.68 8.37
C ILE A 30 -20.62 4.03 7.72
N GLN A 31 -20.68 3.97 6.39
CA GLN A 31 -21.85 3.41 5.69
C GLN A 31 -21.94 1.88 5.82
N PRO A 32 -23.10 1.33 6.19
CA PRO A 32 -23.28 -0.11 6.41
C PRO A 32 -23.10 -0.96 5.14
N PHE A 33 -23.36 -0.40 3.95
CA PHE A 33 -23.17 -1.13 2.69
C PHE A 33 -21.69 -1.41 2.37
N ASN A 34 -20.77 -0.57 2.85
CA ASN A 34 -19.33 -0.70 2.65
C ASN A 34 -18.62 -1.45 3.79
N ASP A 35 -19.36 -1.94 4.78
CA ASP A 35 -18.76 -2.54 5.98
C ASP A 35 -17.86 -3.74 5.66
N ARG A 36 -18.25 -4.55 4.67
CA ARG A 36 -17.44 -5.70 4.20
C ARG A 36 -16.16 -5.28 3.48
N VAL A 37 -16.12 -4.08 2.90
CA VAL A 37 -14.96 -3.56 2.17
C VAL A 37 -13.92 -2.99 3.13
N TYR A 38 -14.35 -2.26 4.16
CA TYR A 38 -13.44 -1.66 5.14
C TYR A 38 -13.04 -2.59 6.28
N PHE A 39 -13.87 -3.59 6.62
CA PHE A 39 -13.58 -4.56 7.69
C PHE A 39 -13.51 -6.02 7.23
N PRO A 40 -12.89 -6.38 6.08
CA PRO A 40 -12.95 -7.73 5.53
C PRO A 40 -12.30 -8.78 6.45
N LYS A 41 -11.19 -8.42 7.11
CA LYS A 41 -10.49 -9.32 8.04
C LYS A 41 -11.37 -9.79 9.19
N TRP A 42 -12.31 -8.95 9.65
CA TRP A 42 -13.22 -9.28 10.75
C TRP A 42 -14.28 -10.30 10.31
N TYR A 43 -14.71 -10.22 9.05
CA TYR A 43 -15.59 -11.21 8.44
C TYR A 43 -14.87 -12.53 8.16
N LEU A 44 -13.63 -12.49 7.67
CA LEU A 44 -12.83 -13.70 7.42
C LEU A 44 -12.52 -14.46 8.70
N LYS A 45 -12.33 -13.75 9.82
CA LYS A 45 -12.17 -14.35 11.16
C LYS A 45 -13.48 -14.78 11.83
N GLY A 46 -14.63 -14.50 11.21
CA GLY A 46 -15.95 -14.81 11.80
C GLY A 46 -16.32 -13.98 13.03
N LEU A 47 -15.55 -12.95 13.38
CA LEU A 47 -15.79 -12.10 14.56
C LEU A 47 -16.92 -11.08 14.34
N ARG A 48 -17.27 -10.84 13.08
CA ARG A 48 -18.30 -9.87 12.70
C ARG A 48 -19.30 -10.51 11.74
N SER A 49 -20.57 -10.36 12.05
CA SER A 49 -21.69 -10.77 11.19
C SER A 49 -22.26 -9.56 10.44
N SER A 50 -22.92 -9.84 9.32
CA SER A 50 -23.42 -8.82 8.41
C SER A 50 -24.45 -7.92 9.12
N PRO A 51 -24.31 -6.58 9.11
CA PRO A 51 -25.29 -5.68 9.74
C PRO A 51 -26.70 -5.81 9.15
N LEU A 52 -26.81 -6.41 7.95
CA LEU A 52 -28.06 -6.78 7.28
C LEU A 52 -28.93 -7.81 8.03
N VAL A 53 -28.39 -8.51 9.04
CA VAL A 53 -29.11 -9.51 9.84
C VAL A 53 -29.96 -8.88 10.96
N ASN A 54 -29.69 -7.62 11.34
CA ASN A 54 -30.47 -6.97 12.40
C ASN A 54 -31.87 -6.54 11.90
N PRO A 55 -32.94 -6.77 12.69
CA PRO A 55 -34.30 -6.37 12.34
C PRO A 55 -34.44 -4.85 12.48
N GLY A 56 -34.47 -4.13 11.35
CA GLY A 56 -34.59 -2.67 11.30
C GLY A 56 -35.02 -2.16 9.92
N ALA A 57 -35.36 -0.87 9.84
CA ALA A 57 -35.83 -0.20 8.62
C ALA A 57 -34.83 -0.29 7.46
N LEU A 58 -35.30 -0.41 6.21
CA LEU A 58 -34.45 -0.55 5.01
C LEU A 58 -33.46 0.61 4.82
N VAL A 59 -33.85 1.83 5.21
CA VAL A 59 -33.02 3.04 5.03
C VAL A 59 -31.80 3.04 5.96
N SER A 60 -31.97 2.66 7.23
CA SER A 60 -30.85 2.56 8.17
C SER A 60 -29.90 1.40 7.86
N LYS A 61 -30.32 0.44 7.03
CA LYS A 61 -29.46 -0.63 6.50
C LYS A 61 -28.54 -0.16 5.37
N ILE A 62 -28.85 0.96 4.71
CA ILE A 62 -28.09 1.47 3.57
C ILE A 62 -27.30 2.71 3.96
N VAL A 63 -27.90 3.63 4.74
CA VAL A 63 -27.27 4.90 5.10
C VAL A 63 -27.27 5.10 6.61
N ASN A 64 -26.11 5.49 7.15
CA ASN A 64 -26.00 5.94 8.52
C ASN A 64 -26.10 7.48 8.59
N LEU A 65 -27.10 8.01 9.30
CA LEU A 65 -27.40 9.45 9.40
C LEU A 65 -26.92 10.09 10.72
N ASP A 66 -26.18 9.36 11.56
CA ASP A 66 -25.75 9.88 12.86
C ASP A 66 -24.63 10.94 12.73
N PHE A 67 -25.00 12.22 12.74
CA PHE A 67 -24.07 13.37 12.69
C PHE A 67 -22.93 13.30 13.73
N ARG A 68 -23.19 12.73 14.91
CA ARG A 68 -22.18 12.54 15.97
C ARG A 68 -21.03 11.62 15.54
N SER A 69 -21.32 10.64 14.69
CA SER A 69 -20.33 9.70 14.16
C SER A 69 -19.38 10.38 13.17
N TYR A 70 -19.89 11.36 12.41
CA TYR A 70 -19.08 12.15 11.48
C TYR A 70 -18.15 13.14 12.19
N ILE A 71 -18.55 13.72 13.32
CA ILE A 71 -17.68 14.61 14.11
C ILE A 71 -16.53 13.83 14.75
N ARG A 72 -16.76 12.56 15.15
CA ARG A 72 -15.76 11.70 15.77
C ARG A 72 -14.90 10.91 14.77
N PHE A 73 -14.89 11.27 13.49
CA PHE A 73 -14.26 10.43 12.47
C PHE A 73 -12.76 10.20 12.72
N LEU A 74 -12.01 11.19 13.23
CA LEU A 74 -10.57 11.05 13.52
C LEU A 74 -10.25 10.09 14.69
N SER A 75 -11.26 9.56 15.38
CA SER A 75 -11.06 8.61 16.49
C SER A 75 -10.36 7.30 16.08
N TRP A 76 -10.37 6.95 14.79
CA TRP A 76 -9.68 5.74 14.29
C TRP A 76 -8.15 5.85 14.38
N MET A 77 -7.59 7.06 14.25
CA MET A 77 -6.15 7.27 14.22
C MET A 77 -5.48 6.96 15.57
N PRO A 78 -5.92 7.52 16.71
CA PRO A 78 -5.37 7.12 18.01
C PRO A 78 -5.71 5.67 18.36
N ALA A 79 -6.85 5.14 17.89
CA ALA A 79 -7.18 3.73 18.09
C ALA A 79 -6.19 2.80 17.36
N ALA A 80 -5.75 3.16 16.16
CA ALA A 80 -4.78 2.38 15.39
C ALA A 80 -3.40 2.33 16.08
N LEU A 81 -3.02 3.37 16.82
CA LEU A 81 -1.75 3.44 17.54
C LEU A 81 -1.76 2.74 18.91
N LYS A 82 -2.94 2.38 19.44
CA LYS A 82 -3.06 1.74 20.76
C LYS A 82 -2.75 0.24 20.75
N MET A 83 -2.78 -0.40 19.58
CA MET A 83 -2.59 -1.85 19.47
C MET A 83 -1.12 -2.22 19.75
N PRO A 84 -0.85 -3.07 20.76
CA PRO A 84 0.50 -3.55 21.03
C PRO A 84 1.00 -4.46 19.90
N GLU A 85 2.33 -4.54 19.77
CA GLU A 85 2.97 -5.26 18.67
C GLU A 85 2.70 -6.76 18.68
N SER A 86 2.64 -7.40 19.85
CA SER A 86 2.32 -8.83 19.97
C SER A 86 0.93 -9.14 19.44
N GLU A 87 -0.07 -8.37 19.86
CA GLU A 87 -1.45 -8.53 19.39
C GLU A 87 -1.56 -8.26 17.88
N LEU A 88 -0.76 -7.32 17.35
CA LEU A 88 -0.70 -7.04 15.93
C LEU A 88 -0.13 -8.22 15.13
N ILE A 89 0.89 -8.90 15.64
CA ILE A 89 1.46 -10.10 15.00
C ILE A 89 0.41 -11.22 14.97
N ASP A 90 -0.24 -11.50 16.09
CA ASP A 90 -1.29 -12.53 16.18
C ASP A 90 -2.49 -12.20 15.30
N HIS A 91 -2.85 -10.92 15.20
CA HIS A 91 -4.02 -10.50 14.44
C HIS A 91 -3.76 -10.36 12.94
N ALA A 92 -2.66 -9.73 12.53
CA ALA A 92 -2.38 -9.36 11.13
C ALA A 92 -1.35 -10.26 10.44
N GLY A 93 -0.58 -11.03 11.21
CA GLY A 93 0.55 -11.84 10.74
C GLY A 93 1.89 -11.12 10.94
N PHE A 94 2.94 -11.92 11.07
CA PHE A 94 4.32 -11.46 11.27
C PHE A 94 4.79 -10.49 10.17
N ASP A 95 4.58 -10.83 8.90
CA ASP A 95 5.01 -10.01 7.76
C ASP A 95 4.40 -8.61 7.77
N SER A 96 3.11 -8.51 8.16
CA SER A 96 2.42 -7.21 8.26
C SER A 96 3.02 -6.34 9.38
N ALA A 97 3.39 -6.94 10.51
CA ALA A 97 4.03 -6.23 11.61
C ALA A 97 5.44 -5.75 11.23
N VAL A 98 6.23 -6.58 10.56
CA VAL A 98 7.56 -6.20 10.03
C VAL A 98 7.43 -5.07 8.99
N TYR A 99 6.43 -5.12 8.11
CA TYR A 99 6.16 -4.05 7.17
C TYR A 99 5.86 -2.71 7.86
N LEU A 100 5.03 -2.71 8.91
CA LEU A 100 4.72 -1.51 9.68
C LEU A 100 5.95 -0.95 10.40
N ARG A 101 6.86 -1.82 10.84
CA ARG A 101 8.13 -1.40 11.42
C ARG A 101 9.00 -0.59 10.47
N ILE A 102 8.98 -0.86 9.16
CA ILE A 102 9.73 -0.07 8.16
C ILE A 102 9.43 1.43 8.30
N TYR A 103 8.17 1.79 8.49
CA TYR A 103 7.78 3.19 8.72
C TYR A 103 8.29 3.74 10.05
N LEU A 104 8.22 2.95 11.13
CA LEU A 104 8.72 3.35 12.44
C LEU A 104 10.25 3.51 12.45
N ILE A 105 10.98 2.65 11.73
CA ILE A 105 12.42 2.74 11.53
C ILE A 105 12.76 3.99 10.73
N GLY A 106 12.00 4.26 9.67
CA GLY A 106 12.11 5.50 8.90
C GLY A 106 11.99 6.73 9.80
N LEU A 107 10.98 6.78 10.66
CA LEU A 107 10.84 7.88 11.64
C LEU A 107 12.03 7.95 12.61
N LYS A 108 12.50 6.81 13.15
CA LYS A 108 13.68 6.77 14.05
C LYS A 108 14.97 7.25 13.39
N ILE A 109 15.15 7.01 12.08
CA ILE A 109 16.32 7.46 11.32
C ILE A 109 16.17 8.95 10.97
N PHE A 110 15.07 9.34 10.35
CA PHE A 110 14.94 10.66 9.74
C PHE A 110 14.63 11.78 10.74
N VAL A 111 13.95 11.52 11.86
CA VAL A 111 13.64 12.57 12.86
C VAL A 111 14.92 13.20 13.45
N PRO A 112 15.88 12.45 14.02
CA PRO A 112 17.10 13.05 14.55
C PRO A 112 17.96 13.69 13.45
N ILE A 113 18.03 13.08 12.27
CA ILE A 113 18.75 13.64 11.12
C ILE A 113 18.15 14.98 10.70
N ALA A 114 16.81 15.09 10.64
CA ALA A 114 16.11 16.32 10.28
C ALA A 114 16.34 17.42 11.32
N LEU A 115 16.27 17.09 12.62
CA LEU A 115 16.54 18.03 13.70
C LEU A 115 17.98 18.54 13.66
N LEU A 116 18.97 17.64 13.51
CA LEU A 116 20.39 18.03 13.41
C LEU A 116 20.67 18.84 12.14
N SER A 117 20.09 18.44 10.99
CA SER A 117 20.22 19.18 9.73
C SER A 117 19.64 20.58 9.84
N TRP A 118 18.47 20.71 10.47
CA TRP A 118 17.82 22.00 10.69
C TRP A 118 18.61 22.89 11.66
N SER A 119 19.16 22.33 12.74
CA SER A 119 19.93 23.09 13.72
C SER A 119 21.33 23.50 13.25
N ILE A 120 22.00 22.68 12.43
CA ILE A 120 23.40 22.91 12.04
C ILE A 120 23.52 23.32 10.57
N LEU A 121 23.01 22.52 9.62
CA LEU A 121 23.23 22.77 8.19
C LEU A 121 22.49 23.99 7.68
N VAL A 122 21.27 24.25 8.16
CA VAL A 122 20.49 25.41 7.71
C VAL A 122 21.22 26.73 8.04
N PRO A 123 21.68 26.99 9.28
CA PRO A 123 22.49 28.17 9.57
C PRO A 123 23.83 28.22 8.81
N VAL A 124 24.55 27.10 8.73
CA VAL A 124 25.86 27.04 8.04
C VAL A 124 25.72 27.40 6.56
N ASN A 125 24.68 26.89 5.89
CA ASN A 125 24.44 27.15 4.48
C ASN A 125 23.88 28.55 4.25
N TRP A 126 22.96 29.02 5.09
CA TRP A 126 22.33 30.32 4.91
C TRP A 126 23.30 31.50 5.10
N THR A 127 24.30 31.36 5.97
CA THR A 127 25.29 32.41 6.27
C THR A 127 26.39 32.55 5.22
N SER A 128 26.41 31.71 4.18
CA SER A 128 27.37 31.79 3.07
C SER A 128 26.87 32.69 1.94
N ASN A 129 27.79 33.29 1.17
CA ASN A 129 27.46 34.18 0.04
C ASN A 129 27.84 33.61 -1.33
N GLY A 130 28.21 32.33 -1.41
CA GLY A 130 28.72 31.68 -2.63
C GLY A 130 27.75 31.74 -3.81
N LEU A 131 26.45 31.71 -3.56
CA LEU A 131 25.44 31.81 -4.61
C LEU A 131 25.30 33.23 -5.17
N GLN A 132 25.66 34.27 -4.41
CA GLN A 132 25.70 35.65 -4.90
C GLN A 132 26.85 35.83 -5.90
N LEU A 133 28.00 35.22 -5.61
CA LEU A 133 29.15 35.19 -6.53
C LEU A 133 28.83 34.41 -7.81
N ALA A 134 28.11 33.28 -7.70
CA ALA A 134 27.71 32.47 -8.84
C ALA A 134 26.73 33.19 -9.80
N LYS A 135 25.89 34.10 -9.30
CA LYS A 135 24.99 34.91 -10.13
C LYS A 135 25.75 35.84 -11.09
N LEU A 136 26.98 36.22 -10.77
CA LEU A 136 27.83 37.01 -11.69
C LEU A 136 28.25 36.21 -12.93
N HIS A 137 28.16 34.87 -12.87
CA HIS A 137 28.45 33.96 -13.97
C HIS A 137 27.17 33.37 -14.62
N ASP A 138 26.06 34.12 -14.59
CA ASP A 138 24.76 33.74 -15.19
C ASP A 138 24.15 32.43 -14.64
N VAL A 139 24.50 32.06 -13.39
CA VAL A 139 23.87 30.92 -12.72
C VAL A 139 22.50 31.35 -12.19
N LYS A 140 21.43 30.84 -12.80
CA LYS A 140 20.06 30.98 -12.27
C LYS A 140 20.01 30.32 -10.90
N SER A 141 19.50 31.00 -9.87
CA SER A 141 19.38 30.44 -8.53
C SER A 141 18.18 30.99 -7.75
N SER A 142 17.56 30.13 -6.95
CA SER A 142 16.37 30.41 -6.15
C SER A 142 16.70 30.61 -4.67
N ASN A 143 15.72 31.02 -3.86
CA ASN A 143 15.91 31.18 -2.41
C ASN A 143 16.10 29.84 -1.67
N ILE A 144 15.63 28.72 -2.25
CA ILE A 144 15.78 27.39 -1.65
C ILE A 144 17.23 26.90 -1.81
N ASP A 145 17.88 27.26 -2.92
CA ASP A 145 19.27 26.87 -3.20
C ASP A 145 20.27 27.50 -2.21
N LYS A 146 19.84 28.51 -1.44
CA LYS A 146 20.61 29.08 -0.33
C LYS A 146 20.76 28.12 0.86
N LEU A 147 19.82 27.19 1.02
CA LEU A 147 19.83 26.18 2.09
C LEU A 147 20.69 24.96 1.74
N SER A 148 21.13 24.85 0.49
CA SER A 148 21.92 23.74 -0.03
C SER A 148 23.41 24.05 0.00
N ILE A 149 24.23 23.00 -0.13
CA ILE A 149 25.68 23.07 -0.31
C ILE A 149 26.10 23.96 -1.49
N SER A 150 25.21 24.20 -2.46
CA SER A 150 25.43 25.13 -3.58
C SER A 150 25.68 26.58 -3.16
N ASN A 151 25.27 26.98 -1.95
CA ASN A 151 25.56 28.32 -1.44
C ASN A 151 26.94 28.43 -0.76
N VAL A 152 27.61 27.30 -0.49
CA VAL A 152 28.91 27.28 0.19
C VAL A 152 30.03 27.64 -0.78
N GLU A 153 30.87 28.60 -0.39
CA GLU A 153 32.02 29.06 -1.18
C GLU A 153 33.10 27.99 -1.30
N ARG A 154 33.73 27.87 -2.47
CA ARG A 154 34.82 26.92 -2.70
C ARG A 154 36.01 27.24 -1.79
N GLY A 155 36.53 26.23 -1.10
CA GLY A 155 37.65 26.39 -0.15
C GLY A 155 37.23 26.87 1.25
N SER A 156 35.93 27.01 1.54
CA SER A 156 35.45 27.39 2.86
C SER A 156 35.51 26.23 3.87
N ASP A 157 35.89 26.53 5.11
CA ASP A 157 35.89 25.55 6.22
C ASP A 157 34.49 25.00 6.54
N ARG A 158 33.41 25.60 6.02
CA ARG A 158 32.02 25.14 6.17
C ARG A 158 31.81 23.71 5.64
N PHE A 159 32.60 23.25 4.69
CA PHE A 159 32.54 21.87 4.19
C PHE A 159 32.86 20.84 5.28
N TRP A 160 33.66 21.19 6.29
CA TRP A 160 33.91 20.30 7.43
C TRP A 160 32.64 19.98 8.20
N ALA A 161 31.71 20.93 8.32
CA ALA A 161 30.43 20.69 8.96
C ALA A 161 29.59 19.66 8.18
N HIS A 162 29.59 19.71 6.85
CA HIS A 162 28.94 18.70 6.01
C HIS A 162 29.60 17.34 6.16
N LEU A 163 30.92 17.26 6.07
CA LEU A 163 31.67 16.02 6.17
C LEU A 163 31.44 15.33 7.52
N MET A 164 31.56 16.08 8.63
CA MET A 164 31.35 15.53 9.98
C MET A 164 29.92 15.04 10.17
N LEU A 165 28.94 15.79 9.66
CA LEU A 165 27.54 15.42 9.78
C LEU A 165 27.18 14.22 8.90
N GLU A 166 27.78 14.09 7.71
CA GLU A 166 27.63 12.91 6.85
C GLU A 166 28.14 11.63 7.53
N TYR A 167 29.30 11.69 8.19
CA TYR A 167 29.79 10.56 8.98
C TYR A 167 28.85 10.25 10.16
N ALA A 168 28.36 11.27 10.86
CA ALA A 168 27.41 11.09 11.96
C ALA A 168 26.09 10.46 11.48
N PHE A 169 25.55 10.91 10.35
CA PHE A 169 24.32 10.38 9.74
C PHE A 169 24.49 8.95 9.26
N THR A 170 25.61 8.66 8.60
CA THR A 170 25.94 7.30 8.16
C THR A 170 26.07 6.36 9.36
N PHE A 171 26.84 6.76 10.37
CA PHE A 171 27.01 5.97 11.59
C PHE A 171 25.68 5.72 12.30
N TRP A 172 24.87 6.77 12.50
CA TRP A 172 23.54 6.64 13.13
C TRP A 172 22.62 5.71 12.34
N THR A 173 22.57 5.86 11.02
CA THR A 173 21.74 5.04 10.15
C THR A 173 22.17 3.58 10.21
N CYS A 174 23.47 3.29 10.10
CA CYS A 174 24.00 1.93 10.24
C CYS A 174 23.71 1.33 11.62
N TYR A 175 23.85 2.12 12.69
CA TYR A 175 23.55 1.69 14.06
C TYR A 175 22.07 1.30 14.22
N VAL A 176 21.14 2.17 13.77
CA VAL A 176 19.70 1.90 13.85
C VAL A 176 19.33 0.68 13.01
N LEU A 177 19.87 0.55 11.80
CA LEU A 177 19.63 -0.60 10.92
C LEU A 177 20.13 -1.90 11.54
N LEU A 178 21.34 -1.91 12.12
CA LEU A 178 21.90 -3.09 12.77
C LEU A 178 21.03 -3.53 13.96
N LYS A 179 20.65 -2.58 14.83
CA LYS A 179 19.83 -2.88 16.01
C LYS A 179 18.44 -3.37 15.66
N GLU A 180 17.85 -2.81 14.62
CA GLU A 180 16.56 -3.26 14.15
C GLU A 180 16.64 -4.62 13.46
N TYR A 181 17.69 -4.87 12.66
CA TYR A 181 17.91 -6.16 12.03
C TYR A 181 18.08 -7.28 13.07
N GLU A 182 18.86 -7.03 14.13
CA GLU A 182 18.99 -7.91 15.29
C GLU A 182 17.62 -8.24 15.90
N LYS A 183 16.78 -7.22 16.10
CA LYS A 183 15.43 -7.38 16.64
C LYS A 183 14.50 -8.17 15.70
N ILE A 184 14.51 -7.88 14.40
CA ILE A 184 13.68 -8.60 13.41
C ILE A 184 14.12 -10.06 13.32
N ALA A 185 15.42 -10.33 13.34
CA ALA A 185 15.95 -11.69 13.34
C ALA A 185 15.48 -12.45 14.59
N SER A 186 15.57 -11.86 15.79
CA SER A 186 15.10 -12.51 17.02
C SER A 186 13.59 -12.75 17.01
N MET A 187 12.79 -11.78 16.56
CA MET A 187 11.34 -11.94 16.45
C MET A 187 10.96 -13.00 15.41
N ARG A 188 11.67 -13.08 14.28
CA ARG A 188 11.45 -14.11 13.26
C ARG A 188 11.74 -15.50 13.80
N LEU A 189 12.85 -15.67 14.52
CA LEU A 189 13.20 -16.95 15.15
C LEU A 189 12.16 -17.35 16.20
N ALA A 190 11.72 -16.42 17.04
CA ALA A 190 10.66 -16.67 18.01
C ALA A 190 9.33 -17.05 17.34
N PHE A 191 8.97 -16.37 16.25
CA PHE A 191 7.78 -16.67 15.46
C PHE A 191 7.84 -18.09 14.88
N LEU A 192 8.94 -18.46 14.22
CA LEU A 192 9.16 -19.80 13.65
C LEU A 192 9.13 -20.91 14.70
N GLN A 193 9.54 -20.63 15.94
CA GLN A 193 9.45 -21.59 17.04
C GLN A 193 8.02 -21.78 17.57
N SER A 194 7.18 -20.75 17.46
CA SER A 194 5.79 -20.74 17.95
C SER A 194 4.76 -21.18 16.92
N GLU A 195 5.15 -21.26 15.65
CA GLU A 195 4.24 -21.50 14.54
C GLU A 195 3.70 -22.93 14.54
N GLU A 196 2.42 -23.09 14.18
CA GLU A 196 1.80 -24.42 14.07
C GLU A 196 2.34 -25.15 12.82
N ARG A 197 2.40 -26.48 12.91
CA ARG A 197 2.84 -27.33 11.78
C ARG A 197 1.98 -27.04 10.54
N ARG A 198 2.65 -26.64 9.47
CA ARG A 198 2.03 -26.41 8.17
C ARG A 198 2.69 -27.29 7.10
N ALA A 199 1.96 -27.51 6.01
CA ALA A 199 2.44 -28.39 4.94
C ALA A 199 3.65 -27.81 4.17
N ASP A 200 3.86 -26.49 4.21
CA ASP A 200 4.98 -25.80 3.57
C ASP A 200 6.34 -26.15 4.20
N GLU A 201 6.38 -26.53 5.48
CA GLU A 201 7.61 -26.95 6.17
C GLU A 201 8.19 -28.26 5.61
N PHE A 202 7.34 -29.13 5.06
CA PHE A 202 7.71 -30.46 4.59
C PHE A 202 7.66 -30.62 3.07
N THR A 203 7.17 -29.59 2.35
CA THR A 203 6.91 -29.68 0.90
C THR A 203 7.84 -28.75 0.14
N VAL A 204 8.63 -29.31 -0.79
CA VAL A 204 9.47 -28.53 -1.70
C VAL A 204 8.81 -28.48 -3.08
N VAL A 205 8.59 -27.29 -3.61
CA VAL A 205 7.99 -27.09 -4.94
C VAL A 205 9.08 -27.02 -6.00
N TYR A 206 9.04 -27.93 -6.97
CA TYR A 206 9.90 -27.89 -8.17
C TYR A 206 9.10 -27.47 -9.41
N ASN A 207 9.45 -26.31 -9.98
CA ASN A 207 8.94 -25.78 -11.24
C ASN A 207 7.40 -25.90 -11.46
N ALA A 208 6.63 -25.22 -10.62
CA ALA A 208 5.17 -25.15 -10.75
C ALA A 208 4.67 -24.05 -11.71
N ASN A 209 5.56 -23.33 -12.41
CA ASN A 209 5.19 -22.13 -13.16
C ASN A 209 4.18 -22.41 -14.28
N LYS A 210 4.41 -23.48 -15.07
CA LYS A 210 3.51 -23.88 -16.16
C LYS A 210 2.15 -24.33 -15.62
N LEU A 211 2.15 -25.14 -14.55
CA LEU A 211 0.93 -25.59 -13.88
C LEU A 211 0.14 -24.41 -13.29
N ALA A 212 0.82 -23.49 -12.60
CA ALA A 212 0.21 -22.30 -12.02
C ALA A 212 -0.44 -21.42 -13.10
N GLY A 213 0.22 -21.27 -14.25
CA GLY A 213 -0.35 -20.59 -15.43
C GLY A 213 -1.66 -21.22 -15.90
N LEU A 214 -1.66 -22.56 -16.09
CA LEU A 214 -2.86 -23.30 -16.52
C LEU A 214 -4.01 -23.20 -15.52
N VAL A 215 -3.71 -23.33 -14.21
CA VAL A 215 -4.72 -23.21 -13.14
C VAL A 215 -5.30 -21.80 -13.08
N ALA A 216 -4.46 -20.76 -13.23
CA ALA A 216 -4.91 -19.38 -13.27
C ALA A 216 -5.82 -19.10 -14.47
N GLU A 217 -5.47 -19.64 -15.65
CA GLU A 217 -6.29 -19.52 -16.85
C GLU A 217 -7.63 -20.25 -16.70
N LYS A 218 -7.63 -21.46 -16.15
CA LYS A 218 -8.85 -22.21 -15.84
C LYS A 218 -9.77 -21.42 -14.91
N LYS A 219 -9.22 -20.83 -13.84
CA LYS A 219 -9.98 -19.99 -12.91
C LYS A 219 -10.56 -18.76 -13.59
N LYS A 220 -9.81 -18.13 -14.51
CA LYS A 220 -10.32 -17.00 -15.30
C LYS A 220 -11.49 -17.42 -16.20
N MET A 221 -11.40 -18.58 -16.86
CA MET A 221 -12.48 -19.09 -17.69
C MET A 221 -13.72 -19.43 -16.86
N GLN A 222 -13.53 -20.00 -15.67
CA GLN A 222 -14.63 -20.24 -14.72
C GLN A 222 -15.34 -18.94 -14.32
N ASN A 223 -14.59 -17.89 -13.98
CA ASN A 223 -15.20 -16.60 -13.63
C ASN A 223 -16.02 -16.01 -14.80
N TRP A 224 -15.57 -16.18 -16.04
CA TRP A 224 -16.33 -15.76 -17.22
C TRP A 224 -17.58 -16.60 -17.42
N PHE A 225 -17.48 -17.91 -17.25
CA PHE A 225 -18.63 -18.79 -17.26
C PHE A 225 -19.67 -18.35 -16.22
N ASP A 226 -19.25 -18.12 -14.98
CA ASP A 226 -20.13 -17.69 -13.89
C ASP A 226 -20.82 -16.35 -14.23
N TYR A 227 -20.08 -15.39 -14.80
CA TYR A 227 -20.65 -14.12 -15.27
C TYR A 227 -21.76 -14.31 -16.32
N TYR A 228 -21.50 -15.12 -17.36
CA TYR A 228 -22.49 -15.36 -18.41
C TYR A 228 -23.66 -16.21 -17.93
N HIS A 229 -23.40 -17.17 -17.04
CA HIS A 229 -24.43 -17.95 -16.40
C HIS A 229 -25.37 -17.05 -15.58
N LEU A 230 -24.82 -16.19 -14.70
CA LEU A 230 -25.60 -15.23 -13.92
C LEU A 230 -26.40 -14.26 -14.80
N LYS A 231 -25.80 -13.82 -15.91
CA LYS A 231 -26.48 -12.97 -16.89
C LYS A 231 -27.70 -13.66 -17.50
N TYR A 232 -27.58 -14.94 -17.84
CA TYR A 232 -28.68 -15.76 -18.34
C TYR A 232 -29.72 -16.09 -17.26
N THR A 233 -29.30 -16.34 -16.02
CA THR A 233 -30.23 -16.57 -14.90
C THR A 233 -31.12 -15.35 -14.65
N ARG A 234 -30.57 -14.14 -14.81
CA ARG A 234 -31.29 -12.88 -14.64
C ARG A 234 -32.26 -12.59 -15.79
N ASP A 235 -31.87 -12.93 -17.02
CA ASP A 235 -32.64 -12.67 -18.23
C ASP A 235 -32.64 -13.93 -19.11
N LYS A 236 -33.77 -14.65 -19.08
CA LYS A 236 -33.91 -15.99 -19.67
C LYS A 236 -34.31 -15.97 -21.14
N GLU A 237 -34.52 -14.80 -21.74
CA GLU A 237 -35.07 -14.70 -23.09
C GLU A 237 -34.16 -15.33 -24.15
N GLN A 238 -32.84 -15.12 -24.06
CA GLN A 238 -31.88 -15.64 -25.03
C GLN A 238 -30.55 -16.04 -24.38
N ARG A 239 -29.96 -17.12 -24.88
CA ARG A 239 -28.62 -17.53 -24.43
C ARG A 239 -27.55 -16.51 -24.82
N PRO A 240 -26.64 -16.14 -23.91
CA PRO A 240 -25.61 -15.15 -24.19
C PRO A 240 -24.62 -15.67 -25.23
N ARG A 241 -24.29 -14.82 -26.21
CA ARG A 241 -23.31 -15.13 -27.26
C ARG A 241 -22.10 -14.21 -27.18
N VAL A 242 -20.92 -14.75 -27.47
CA VAL A 242 -19.65 -14.00 -27.54
C VAL A 242 -19.04 -14.12 -28.92
N LYS A 243 -18.24 -13.12 -29.31
CA LYS A 243 -17.41 -13.19 -30.51
C LYS A 243 -15.97 -13.52 -30.11
N LEU A 244 -15.32 -14.41 -30.87
CA LEU A 244 -14.00 -14.94 -30.53
C LEU A 244 -12.80 -14.04 -30.89
N GLY A 245 -13.01 -12.92 -31.57
CA GLY A 245 -11.92 -12.04 -32.01
C GLY A 245 -11.47 -11.04 -30.95
N PHE A 246 -10.53 -10.16 -31.34
CA PHE A 246 -9.91 -9.17 -30.45
C PHE A 246 -10.96 -8.32 -29.71
N LEU A 247 -10.86 -8.30 -28.37
CA LEU A 247 -11.78 -7.62 -27.45
C LEU A 247 -13.27 -8.01 -27.61
N GLY A 248 -13.57 -9.14 -28.25
CA GLY A 248 -14.95 -9.54 -28.54
C GLY A 248 -15.64 -8.70 -29.61
N LEU A 249 -14.89 -7.93 -30.41
CA LEU A 249 -15.43 -7.03 -31.44
C LEU A 249 -15.61 -7.74 -32.79
N TRP A 250 -14.68 -8.63 -33.13
CA TRP A 250 -14.58 -9.30 -34.43
C TRP A 250 -14.74 -10.82 -34.30
N GLY A 251 -14.99 -11.53 -35.40
CA GLY A 251 -15.02 -13.00 -35.42
C GLY A 251 -16.40 -13.65 -35.24
N LYS A 252 -16.41 -14.99 -35.29
CA LYS A 252 -17.61 -15.84 -35.24
C LYS A 252 -18.33 -15.67 -33.90
N LYS A 253 -19.66 -15.50 -33.96
CA LYS A 253 -20.52 -15.51 -32.77
C LYS A 253 -20.77 -16.96 -32.35
N VAL A 254 -20.42 -17.29 -31.12
CA VAL A 254 -20.62 -18.61 -30.50
C VAL A 254 -21.42 -18.46 -29.21
N ASP A 255 -22.03 -19.55 -28.75
CA ASP A 255 -22.66 -19.59 -27.43
C ASP A 255 -21.57 -19.42 -26.36
N ALA A 256 -21.77 -18.47 -25.44
CA ALA A 256 -20.76 -18.13 -24.45
C ALA A 256 -20.56 -19.25 -23.44
N MET A 257 -21.65 -19.87 -22.98
CA MET A 257 -21.59 -20.90 -21.96
C MET A 257 -20.95 -22.17 -22.50
N ASP A 258 -21.34 -22.60 -23.70
CA ASP A 258 -20.76 -23.79 -24.32
C ASP A 258 -19.26 -23.57 -24.65
N HIS A 259 -18.90 -22.36 -25.11
CA HIS A 259 -17.50 -22.02 -25.38
C HIS A 259 -16.62 -22.07 -24.13
N PHE A 260 -17.02 -21.42 -23.03
CA PHE A 260 -16.23 -21.44 -21.79
C PHE A 260 -16.19 -22.83 -21.16
N THR A 261 -17.27 -23.61 -21.27
CA THR A 261 -17.30 -25.01 -20.79
C THR A 261 -16.25 -25.85 -21.51
N ALA A 262 -16.18 -25.77 -22.84
CA ALA A 262 -15.19 -26.49 -23.64
C ALA A 262 -13.74 -26.05 -23.32
N GLU A 263 -13.50 -24.75 -23.10
CA GLU A 263 -12.15 -24.27 -22.75
C GLU A 263 -11.73 -24.70 -21.33
N ILE A 264 -12.68 -24.74 -20.38
CA ILE A 264 -12.43 -25.26 -19.03
C ILE A 264 -12.08 -26.75 -19.07
N GLU A 265 -12.78 -27.55 -19.88
CA GLU A 265 -12.52 -28.98 -20.07
C GLU A 265 -11.13 -29.21 -20.64
N LYS A 266 -10.79 -28.53 -21.75
CA LYS A 266 -9.46 -28.56 -22.36
C LYS A 266 -8.34 -28.17 -21.39
N LEU A 267 -8.53 -27.12 -20.59
CA LEU A 267 -7.56 -26.72 -19.57
C LEU A 267 -7.46 -27.74 -18.43
N SER A 268 -8.57 -28.40 -18.09
CA SER A 268 -8.59 -29.46 -17.09
C SER A 268 -7.78 -30.69 -17.54
N ASP A 269 -7.89 -31.06 -18.81
CA ASP A 269 -7.10 -32.14 -19.42
C ASP A 269 -5.60 -31.79 -19.46
N GLN A 270 -5.27 -30.54 -19.77
CA GLN A 270 -3.87 -30.10 -19.73
C GLN A 270 -3.29 -30.12 -18.32
N VAL A 271 -4.09 -29.78 -17.32
CA VAL A 271 -3.69 -29.82 -15.90
C VAL A 271 -3.52 -31.26 -15.42
N SER A 272 -4.37 -32.20 -15.85
CA SER A 272 -4.28 -33.60 -15.41
C SER A 272 -2.98 -34.28 -15.85
N ILE A 273 -2.43 -33.91 -17.02
CA ILE A 273 -1.13 -34.39 -17.51
C ILE A 273 0.03 -34.09 -16.53
N PHE A 274 -0.07 -33.07 -15.68
CA PHE A 274 0.99 -32.77 -14.71
C PHE A 274 0.96 -33.65 -13.46
N PHE A 275 -0.11 -34.42 -13.26
CA PHE A 275 -0.30 -35.28 -12.08
C PHE A 275 -0.08 -36.78 -12.37
N PHE A 276 0.19 -37.15 -13.63
CA PHE A 276 0.51 -38.51 -14.09
C PHE A 276 1.89 -38.54 -14.73
#